data_AF-A0A4R5ECP1-F1
#
_entry.id   AF-A0A4R5ECP1-F1
#
_cell.length_a   1.000
_cell.length_b   1.000
_cell.length_c   1.000
_cell.angle_alpha   90.00
_cell.angle_beta   90.00
_cell.angle_gamma   90.00
#
_symmetry.space_group_name_H-M   'P 1'
#
loop_
_entity.id
_entity.type
_entity.pdbx_description
1 polymer ?
#
loop_
_entity_poly.entity_id
_entity_poly.type
_entity_poly.pdbx_seq_one_letter_code
_entity_poly.pdbx_strand_id
1 'polypeptide(L)'
;MDLVDRWVALAGPHTRHIGTELDKRYGEPHRRYHTREHLTAVLDLVDELAAHAASPGLVRLAAWFHDAVYDPERADNEERSGRLAARMLADTDLRDTDIGQVVRLVELTATHAPDEDDRDGQVLCDADLAILGASPDRYAAYAAAVREEYAFVPDEFFQAGRAQVLNGLLALPRLFHTPAARERFEERARKNIQTELTLLNA
;
A
#
# COMPACT_ATOMS: atom_id res chain seq x y z
N MET A 1 9.49 13.89 -10.72
CA MET A 1 9.68 12.93 -11.82
C MET A 1 8.32 12.32 -12.11
N ASP A 2 7.92 12.19 -13.36
CA ASP A 2 6.67 11.49 -13.70
C ASP A 2 6.76 10.01 -13.27
N LEU A 3 5.61 9.39 -12.96
CA LEU A 3 5.54 8.01 -12.48
C LEU A 3 6.15 7.04 -13.51
N VAL A 4 5.87 7.22 -14.80
CA VAL A 4 6.43 6.34 -15.84
C VAL A 4 7.97 6.49 -15.94
N ASP A 5 8.50 7.69 -15.78
CA ASP A 5 9.95 7.90 -15.77
C ASP A 5 10.60 7.31 -14.51
N ARG A 6 9.90 7.34 -13.36
CA ARG A 6 10.32 6.65 -12.13
C ARG A 6 10.40 5.14 -12.32
N TRP A 7 9.42 4.55 -13.01
CA TRP A 7 9.45 3.15 -13.38
C TRP A 7 10.65 2.83 -14.30
N VAL A 8 10.86 3.64 -15.34
CA VAL A 8 11.98 3.44 -16.28
C VAL A 8 13.33 3.53 -15.59
N ALA A 9 13.49 4.42 -14.60
CA ALA A 9 14.70 4.49 -13.78
C ALA A 9 14.92 3.23 -12.92
N LEU A 10 13.83 2.59 -12.47
CA LEU A 10 13.86 1.38 -11.64
C LEU A 10 14.11 0.10 -12.46
N ALA A 11 13.37 -0.09 -13.55
CA ALA A 11 13.27 -1.36 -14.28
C ALA A 11 13.76 -1.27 -15.74
N GLY A 12 14.36 -0.14 -16.13
CA GLY A 12 14.97 0.06 -17.43
C GLY A 12 14.00 0.53 -18.54
N PRO A 13 14.50 1.19 -19.60
CA PRO A 13 13.66 1.75 -20.67
C PRO A 13 12.80 0.72 -21.44
N HIS A 14 13.27 -0.52 -21.57
CA HIS A 14 12.56 -1.57 -22.31
C HIS A 14 11.25 -2.00 -21.62
N THR A 15 11.12 -1.75 -20.31
CA THR A 15 9.92 -2.06 -19.53
C THR A 15 8.97 -0.87 -19.39
N ARG A 16 9.18 0.24 -20.12
CA ARG A 16 8.31 1.46 -20.04
C ARG A 16 6.82 1.15 -20.16
N HIS A 17 6.46 0.15 -20.97
CA HIS A 17 5.09 -0.27 -21.17
C HIS A 17 4.43 -0.79 -19.86
N ILE A 18 5.19 -1.45 -18.98
CA ILE A 18 4.72 -1.89 -17.66
C ILE A 18 4.40 -0.68 -16.78
N GLY A 19 5.35 0.26 -16.66
CA GLY A 19 5.13 1.50 -15.90
C GLY A 19 3.94 2.33 -16.42
N THR A 20 3.74 2.36 -17.74
CA THR A 20 2.58 3.04 -18.35
C THR A 20 1.26 2.34 -18.03
N GLU A 21 1.23 1.01 -18.02
CA GLU A 21 0.05 0.22 -17.65
C GLU A 21 -0.29 0.40 -16.16
N LEU A 22 0.72 0.38 -15.28
CA LEU A 22 0.52 0.61 -13.85
C LEU A 22 0.04 2.04 -13.57
N ASP A 23 0.65 3.05 -14.19
CA ASP A 23 0.19 4.43 -14.09
C ASP A 23 -1.30 4.57 -14.46
N LYS A 24 -1.73 3.91 -15.56
CA LYS A 24 -3.14 3.91 -15.97
C LYS A 24 -4.06 3.28 -14.93
N ARG A 25 -3.66 2.16 -14.32
CA ARG A 25 -4.43 1.47 -13.27
C ARG A 25 -4.64 2.36 -12.06
N TYR A 26 -3.59 2.99 -11.55
CA TYR A 26 -3.70 3.99 -10.48
C TYR A 26 -4.46 5.27 -10.89
N GLY A 27 -4.78 5.40 -12.17
CA GLY A 27 -5.60 6.46 -12.75
C GLY A 27 -7.05 6.10 -13.04
N GLU A 28 -7.51 4.90 -12.69
CA GLU A 28 -8.88 4.48 -12.96
C GLU A 28 -9.89 5.38 -12.22
N PRO A 29 -11.01 5.78 -12.86
CA PRO A 29 -11.89 6.83 -12.37
C PRO A 29 -12.68 6.48 -11.11
N HIS A 30 -12.74 5.20 -10.73
CA HIS A 30 -13.41 4.74 -9.50
C HIS A 30 -12.55 4.90 -8.25
N ARG A 31 -11.23 5.04 -8.39
CA ARG A 31 -10.31 5.25 -7.26
C ARG A 31 -10.46 6.66 -6.69
N ARG A 32 -10.36 6.79 -5.37
CA ARG A 32 -10.39 8.09 -4.66
C ARG A 32 -9.20 8.22 -3.74
N TYR A 33 -8.89 7.19 -2.96
CA TYR A 33 -7.67 7.12 -2.16
C TYR A 33 -6.56 6.39 -2.90
N HIS A 34 -6.84 5.20 -3.44
CA HIS A 34 -5.86 4.29 -4.04
C HIS A 34 -5.45 4.72 -5.45
N THR A 35 -4.97 5.96 -5.57
CA THR A 35 -4.68 6.68 -6.82
C THR A 35 -3.17 6.80 -7.06
N ARG A 36 -2.79 7.50 -8.14
CA ARG A 36 -1.38 7.90 -8.40
C ARG A 36 -0.74 8.67 -7.25
N GLU A 37 -1.53 9.44 -6.48
CA GLU A 37 -1.03 10.18 -5.33
C GLU A 37 -0.61 9.23 -4.20
N HIS A 38 -1.43 8.20 -3.93
CA HIS A 38 -1.09 7.13 -2.98
C HIS A 38 0.17 6.40 -3.41
N LEU A 39 0.24 5.92 -4.66
CA LEU A 39 1.42 5.24 -5.17
C LEU A 39 2.69 6.11 -5.04
N THR A 40 2.59 7.40 -5.36
CA THR A 40 3.74 8.32 -5.22
C THR A 40 4.17 8.43 -3.76
N ALA A 41 3.23 8.59 -2.83
CA ALA A 41 3.52 8.67 -1.40
C ALA A 41 4.18 7.39 -0.85
N VAL A 42 3.69 6.22 -1.25
CA VAL A 42 4.28 4.92 -0.86
C VAL A 42 5.70 4.82 -1.40
N LEU A 43 5.92 5.09 -2.69
CA LEU A 43 7.25 5.00 -3.30
C LEU A 43 8.24 5.99 -2.67
N ASP A 44 7.80 7.21 -2.35
CA ASP A 44 8.64 8.22 -1.69
C ASP A 44 9.08 7.76 -0.30
N LEU A 45 8.18 7.15 0.48
CA LEU A 45 8.54 6.62 1.78
C LEU A 45 9.38 5.35 1.70
N VAL A 46 9.17 4.49 0.70
CA VAL A 46 10.08 3.37 0.40
C VAL A 46 11.49 3.89 0.10
N ASP A 47 11.62 5.01 -0.63
CA ASP A 47 12.91 5.64 -0.90
C ASP A 47 13.56 6.20 0.38
N GLU A 48 12.80 6.84 1.25
CA GLU A 48 13.27 7.33 2.57
C GLU A 48 13.75 6.17 3.47
N LEU A 49 13.06 5.03 3.44
CA LEU A 49 13.34 3.86 4.28
C LEU A 49 14.27 2.83 3.63
N ALA A 50 14.77 3.10 2.42
CA ALA A 50 15.52 2.14 1.62
C ALA A 50 16.77 1.57 2.31
N ALA A 51 17.36 2.30 3.26
CA ALA A 51 18.52 1.83 4.02
C ALA A 51 18.20 0.68 5.00
N HIS A 52 16.93 0.50 5.38
CA HIS A 52 16.48 -0.61 6.24
C HIS A 52 16.22 -1.89 5.45
N ALA A 53 15.71 -1.76 4.22
CA ALA A 53 15.37 -2.88 3.36
C ALA A 53 16.59 -3.73 2.98
N ALA A 54 16.39 -5.05 2.88
CA ALA A 54 17.40 -5.97 2.40
C ALA A 54 17.57 -5.88 0.87
N SER A 55 16.45 -5.73 0.14
CA SER A 55 16.40 -5.59 -1.32
C SER A 55 15.51 -4.42 -1.73
N PRO A 56 15.99 -3.15 -1.60
CA PRO A 56 15.17 -1.97 -1.84
C PRO A 56 14.58 -1.89 -3.27
N GLY A 57 15.24 -2.47 -4.26
CA GLY A 57 14.71 -2.56 -5.63
C GLY A 57 13.45 -3.44 -5.71
N LEU A 58 13.42 -4.56 -5.00
CA LEU A 58 12.25 -5.46 -4.96
C LEU A 58 11.10 -4.83 -4.18
N VAL A 59 11.40 -4.11 -3.11
CA VAL A 59 10.37 -3.35 -2.36
C VAL A 59 9.72 -2.29 -3.24
N ARG A 60 10.50 -1.55 -4.04
CA ARG A 60 9.94 -0.59 -5.00
C ARG A 60 9.06 -1.26 -6.05
N LEU A 61 9.50 -2.40 -6.61
CA LEU A 61 8.66 -3.17 -7.54
C LEU A 61 7.36 -3.61 -6.87
N ALA A 62 7.40 -4.13 -5.64
CA ALA A 62 6.20 -4.51 -4.90
C ALA A 62 5.27 -3.31 -4.63
N ALA A 63 5.83 -2.15 -4.24
CA ALA A 63 5.06 -0.92 -4.07
C ALA A 63 4.33 -0.49 -5.35
N TRP A 64 4.92 -0.71 -6.53
CA TRP A 64 4.24 -0.47 -7.81
C TRP A 64 3.07 -1.40 -8.09
N PHE A 65 3.06 -2.59 -7.49
CA PHE A 65 2.05 -3.61 -7.75
C PHE A 65 0.99 -3.77 -6.65
N HIS A 66 1.25 -3.35 -5.40
CA HIS A 66 0.40 -3.72 -4.25
C HIS A 66 -1.11 -3.50 -4.47
N ASP A 67 -1.49 -2.35 -5.03
CA ASP A 67 -2.88 -1.98 -5.37
C ASP A 67 -3.12 -1.85 -6.89
N ALA A 68 -2.26 -2.45 -7.71
CA ALA A 68 -2.38 -2.38 -9.16
C ALA A 68 -3.67 -3.04 -9.69
N VAL A 69 -4.24 -3.99 -8.94
CA VAL A 69 -5.63 -4.40 -9.06
C VAL A 69 -6.36 -3.86 -7.83
N TYR A 70 -7.41 -3.07 -8.06
CA TYR A 70 -8.23 -2.53 -6.98
C TYR A 70 -9.70 -2.47 -7.40
N ASP A 71 -10.48 -3.34 -6.78
CA ASP A 71 -11.92 -3.44 -6.91
C ASP A 71 -12.50 -3.58 -5.50
N PRO A 72 -13.13 -2.53 -4.94
CA PRO A 72 -13.66 -2.56 -3.58
C PRO A 72 -14.76 -3.61 -3.35
N GLU A 73 -15.35 -4.18 -4.41
CA GLU A 73 -16.33 -5.27 -4.31
C GLU A 73 -15.68 -6.64 -4.10
N ARG A 74 -14.34 -6.70 -4.10
CA ARG A 74 -13.56 -7.94 -4.02
C ARG A 74 -12.68 -8.01 -2.78
N ALA A 75 -12.42 -9.24 -2.34
CA ALA A 75 -11.56 -9.55 -1.20
C ALA A 75 -10.19 -10.13 -1.61
N ASP A 76 -9.91 -10.28 -2.90
CA ASP A 76 -8.69 -10.91 -3.44
C ASP A 76 -7.82 -9.94 -4.23
N ASN A 77 -7.89 -8.64 -3.94
CA ASN A 77 -7.17 -7.61 -4.71
C ASN A 77 -5.65 -7.82 -4.66
N GLU A 78 -5.09 -8.07 -3.47
CA GLU A 78 -3.66 -8.27 -3.24
C GLU A 78 -3.15 -9.53 -3.95
N GLU A 79 -3.89 -10.63 -3.89
CA GLU A 79 -3.57 -11.85 -4.63
C GLU A 79 -3.58 -11.58 -6.16
N ARG A 80 -4.58 -10.85 -6.65
CA ARG A 80 -4.69 -10.51 -8.09
C ARG A 80 -3.59 -9.55 -8.53
N SER A 81 -3.21 -8.61 -7.68
CA SER A 81 -2.06 -7.72 -7.84
C SER A 81 -0.75 -8.53 -7.89
N GLY A 82 -0.57 -9.51 -7.01
CA GLY A 82 0.58 -10.42 -7.01
C GLY A 82 0.65 -11.24 -8.31
N ARG A 83 -0.47 -11.84 -8.72
CA ARG A 83 -0.57 -12.55 -10.02
C ARG A 83 -0.28 -11.64 -11.20
N LEU A 84 -0.68 -10.36 -11.15
CA LEU A 84 -0.34 -9.38 -12.18
C LEU A 84 1.17 -9.10 -12.21
N ALA A 85 1.79 -8.90 -11.05
CA ALA A 85 3.23 -8.70 -10.92
C ALA A 85 3.99 -9.88 -11.52
N ALA A 86 3.62 -11.11 -11.18
CA ALA A 86 4.21 -12.33 -11.73
C ALA A 86 4.17 -12.37 -13.25
N ARG A 87 3.01 -12.06 -13.86
CA ARG A 87 2.86 -12.07 -15.32
C ARG A 87 3.66 -10.98 -15.99
N MET A 88 3.61 -9.75 -15.50
CA MET A 88 4.26 -8.62 -16.16
C MET A 88 5.78 -8.64 -15.98
N LEU A 89 6.27 -9.11 -14.84
CA LEU A 89 7.70 -9.19 -14.56
C LEU A 89 8.38 -10.41 -15.21
N ALA A 90 7.62 -11.45 -15.58
CA ALA A 90 8.16 -12.60 -16.31
C ALA A 90 8.73 -12.25 -17.70
N ASP A 91 8.28 -11.14 -18.28
CA ASP A 91 8.79 -10.62 -19.56
C ASP A 91 10.01 -9.69 -19.39
N THR A 92 10.67 -9.72 -18.22
CA THR A 92 11.84 -8.90 -17.89
C THR A 92 13.07 -9.76 -17.58
N ASP A 93 14.23 -9.13 -17.37
CA ASP A 93 15.47 -9.83 -17.00
C ASP A 93 15.53 -10.26 -15.51
N LEU A 94 14.44 -10.11 -14.75
CA LEU A 94 14.37 -10.53 -13.35
C LEU A 94 14.37 -12.05 -13.21
N ARG A 95 15.02 -12.55 -12.16
CA ARG A 95 15.02 -13.98 -11.84
C ARG A 95 13.68 -14.37 -11.24
N ASP A 96 13.24 -15.61 -11.47
CA ASP A 96 12.01 -16.15 -10.86
C ASP A 96 11.97 -15.99 -9.34
N THR A 97 13.11 -16.10 -8.66
CA THR A 97 13.20 -15.88 -7.21
C THR A 97 12.88 -14.45 -6.80
N ASP A 98 13.31 -13.46 -7.61
CA ASP A 98 13.06 -12.05 -7.36
C ASP A 98 11.60 -11.70 -7.65
N ILE A 99 11.03 -12.27 -8.72
CA ILE A 99 9.60 -12.15 -9.04
C ILE A 99 8.77 -12.75 -7.89
N GLY A 100 9.11 -13.95 -7.42
CA GLY A 100 8.42 -14.58 -6.29
C GLY A 100 8.47 -13.74 -5.02
N GLN A 101 9.60 -13.06 -4.76
CA GLN A 101 9.72 -12.14 -3.64
C GLN A 101 8.85 -10.89 -3.80
N VAL A 102 8.73 -10.32 -5.01
CA VAL A 102 7.80 -9.21 -5.28
C VAL A 102 6.36 -9.63 -5.04
N VAL A 103 5.95 -10.81 -5.52
CA VAL A 103 4.61 -11.36 -5.30
C VAL A 103 4.32 -11.52 -3.82
N ARG A 104 5.24 -12.13 -3.06
CA ARG A 104 5.10 -12.30 -1.60
C ARG A 104 4.90 -10.97 -0.89
N LEU A 105 5.69 -9.95 -1.25
CA LEU A 105 5.59 -8.61 -0.65
C LEU A 105 4.25 -7.94 -0.99
N VAL A 106 3.76 -8.09 -2.22
CA VAL A 106 2.42 -7.60 -2.60
C VAL A 106 1.33 -8.29 -1.79
N GLU A 107 1.36 -9.62 -1.67
CA GLU A 107 0.34 -10.36 -0.91
C GLU A 107 0.39 -10.06 0.60
N LEU A 108 1.57 -9.69 1.13
CA LEU A 108 1.74 -9.30 2.53
C LEU A 108 0.94 -8.03 2.90
N THR A 109 0.63 -7.14 1.94
CA THR A 109 -0.19 -5.95 2.21
C THR A 109 -1.65 -6.27 2.50
N ALA A 110 -2.09 -7.53 2.38
CA ALA A 110 -3.43 -7.93 2.82
C ALA A 110 -3.55 -7.94 4.36
N THR A 111 -2.45 -8.13 5.07
CA THR A 111 -2.43 -8.24 6.54
C THR A 111 -1.58 -7.18 7.22
N HIS A 112 -0.64 -6.58 6.47
CA HIS A 112 0.36 -5.63 6.97
C HIS A 112 1.13 -6.14 8.20
N ALA A 113 1.36 -7.45 8.28
CA ALA A 113 1.98 -8.10 9.43
C ALA A 113 3.29 -8.82 9.03
N PRO A 114 4.36 -8.08 8.67
CA PRO A 114 5.66 -8.67 8.40
C PRO A 114 6.27 -9.31 9.65
N ASP A 115 7.03 -10.40 9.44
CA ASP A 115 7.87 -11.00 10.48
C ASP A 115 8.97 -10.04 10.96
N GLU A 116 9.56 -10.34 12.13
CA GLU A 116 10.55 -9.46 12.76
C GLU A 116 11.86 -9.33 11.95
N ASP A 117 12.21 -10.35 11.17
CA ASP A 117 13.38 -10.39 10.30
C ASP A 117 13.07 -10.04 8.84
N ASP A 118 11.79 -9.86 8.47
CA ASP A 118 11.35 -9.47 7.12
C ASP A 118 11.53 -7.97 6.87
N ARG A 119 12.77 -7.52 6.73
CA ARG A 119 13.10 -6.10 6.52
C ARG A 119 12.46 -5.49 5.27
N ASP A 120 12.25 -6.28 4.22
CA ASP A 120 11.61 -5.81 2.99
C ASP A 120 10.10 -5.60 3.19
N GLY A 121 9.43 -6.56 3.84
CA GLY A 121 8.03 -6.45 4.22
C GLY A 121 7.77 -5.29 5.19
N GLN A 122 8.66 -5.09 6.16
CA GLN A 122 8.59 -3.96 7.10
C GLN A 122 8.61 -2.61 6.37
N VAL A 123 9.48 -2.43 5.39
CA VAL A 123 9.53 -1.17 4.63
C VAL A 123 8.26 -0.97 3.80
N LEU A 124 7.76 -2.02 3.13
CA LEU A 124 6.55 -1.90 2.32
C LEU A 124 5.32 -1.59 3.17
N CYS A 125 5.09 -2.34 4.25
CA CYS A 125 3.95 -2.15 5.13
C CYS A 125 4.00 -0.79 5.84
N ASP A 126 5.18 -0.34 6.30
CA ASP A 126 5.35 0.99 6.88
C ASP A 126 5.02 2.09 5.87
N ALA A 127 5.43 1.92 4.61
CA ALA A 127 5.19 2.89 3.55
C ALA A 127 3.70 3.00 3.19
N ASP A 128 3.04 1.85 3.06
CA ASP A 128 1.61 1.77 2.71
C ASP A 128 0.71 2.31 3.83
N LEU A 129 1.01 1.98 5.09
CA LEU A 129 0.22 2.42 6.25
C LEU A 129 0.51 3.85 6.71
N ALA A 130 1.48 4.56 6.11
CA ALA A 130 1.94 5.86 6.60
C ALA A 130 0.87 6.95 6.65
N ILE A 131 -0.18 6.85 5.82
CA ILE A 131 -1.33 7.77 5.85
C ILE A 131 -2.02 7.76 7.22
N LEU A 132 -1.98 6.64 7.94
CA LEU A 132 -2.59 6.51 9.26
C LEU A 132 -1.92 7.47 10.24
N GLY A 133 -0.60 7.66 10.13
CA GLY A 133 0.19 8.60 10.93
C GLY A 133 0.18 10.05 10.45
N ALA A 134 -0.66 10.41 9.47
CA ALA A 134 -0.76 11.78 8.96
C ALA A 134 -1.44 12.74 9.96
N SER A 135 -1.37 14.05 9.70
CA SER A 135 -2.15 15.02 10.49
C SER A 135 -3.64 14.69 10.47
N PRO A 136 -4.41 15.03 11.51
CA PRO A 136 -5.83 14.70 11.59
C PRO A 136 -6.64 15.11 10.36
N ASP A 137 -6.38 16.30 9.80
CA ASP A 137 -7.07 16.77 8.60
C ASP A 137 -6.77 15.91 7.36
N ARG A 138 -5.51 15.48 7.19
CA ARG A 138 -5.12 14.59 6.09
C ARG A 138 -5.70 13.19 6.28
N TYR A 139 -5.71 12.69 7.52
CA TYR A 139 -6.35 11.42 7.85
C TYR A 139 -7.86 11.44 7.58
N ALA A 140 -8.55 12.52 7.95
CA ALA A 140 -9.97 12.68 7.69
C ALA A 140 -10.28 12.70 6.19
N ALA A 141 -9.45 13.36 5.38
CA ALA A 141 -9.56 13.33 3.92
C ALA A 141 -9.34 11.92 3.36
N TYR A 142 -8.36 11.18 3.89
CA TYR A 142 -8.15 9.76 3.57
C TYR A 142 -9.38 8.91 3.88
N ALA A 143 -9.92 8.99 5.10
CA ALA A 143 -11.08 8.21 5.51
C ALA A 143 -12.32 8.54 4.67
N ALA A 144 -12.53 9.81 4.31
CA ALA A 144 -13.60 10.23 3.42
C ALA A 144 -13.43 9.66 1.99
N ALA A 145 -12.21 9.69 1.45
CA ALA A 145 -11.91 9.11 0.13
C ALA A 145 -12.15 7.59 0.11
N VAL A 146 -11.76 6.87 1.18
CA VAL A 146 -12.10 5.45 1.34
C VAL A 146 -13.61 5.25 1.42
N ARG A 147 -14.36 6.09 2.16
CA ARG A 147 -15.83 6.01 2.19
C ARG A 147 -16.44 6.14 0.79
N GLU A 148 -15.91 7.03 -0.05
CA GLU A 148 -16.35 7.20 -1.42
C GLU A 148 -16.07 5.97 -2.30
N GLU A 149 -14.92 5.30 -2.13
CA GLU A 149 -14.61 4.05 -2.86
C GLU A 149 -15.62 2.94 -2.56
N TYR A 150 -16.18 2.95 -1.35
CA TYR A 150 -17.21 2.01 -0.91
C TYR A 150 -18.64 2.60 -0.96
N ALA A 151 -18.89 3.65 -1.76
CA ALA A 151 -20.20 4.33 -1.81
C ALA A 151 -21.39 3.40 -2.16
N PHE A 152 -21.12 2.26 -2.80
CA PHE A 152 -22.14 1.22 -3.09
C PHE A 152 -22.54 0.41 -1.86
N VAL A 153 -21.74 0.41 -0.79
CA VAL A 153 -22.03 -0.27 0.48
C VAL A 153 -22.92 0.62 1.35
N PRO A 154 -24.06 0.12 1.85
CA PRO A 154 -24.90 0.85 2.80
C PRO A 154 -24.12 1.21 4.07
N ASP A 155 -24.45 2.37 4.67
CA ASP A 155 -23.65 2.96 5.74
C ASP A 155 -23.42 2.02 6.93
N GLU A 156 -24.44 1.32 7.40
CA GLU A 156 -24.33 0.39 8.53
C GLU A 156 -23.30 -0.74 8.27
N PHE A 157 -23.29 -1.28 7.05
CA PHE A 157 -22.34 -2.33 6.66
C PHE A 157 -20.93 -1.77 6.45
N PHE A 158 -20.82 -0.58 5.86
CA PHE A 158 -19.52 0.09 5.70
C PHE A 158 -18.90 0.40 7.06
N GLN A 159 -19.66 0.97 7.99
CA GLN A 159 -19.19 1.32 9.32
C GLN A 159 -18.70 0.07 10.08
N ALA A 160 -19.49 -1.01 10.06
CA ALA A 160 -19.10 -2.27 10.70
C ALA A 160 -17.83 -2.87 10.08
N GLY A 161 -17.75 -2.93 8.75
CA GLY A 161 -16.58 -3.46 8.04
C GLY A 161 -15.32 -2.61 8.24
N ARG A 162 -15.45 -1.27 8.15
CA ARG A 162 -14.36 -0.34 8.40
C ARG A 162 -13.87 -0.45 9.84
N ALA A 163 -14.78 -0.50 10.82
CA ALA A 163 -14.41 -0.71 12.22
C ALA A 163 -13.69 -2.04 12.44
N GLN A 164 -14.06 -3.11 11.73
CA GLN A 164 -13.37 -4.40 11.81
C GLN A 164 -11.91 -4.29 11.32
N VAL A 165 -11.67 -3.65 10.16
CA VAL A 165 -10.32 -3.42 9.63
C VAL A 165 -9.47 -2.61 10.61
N LEU A 166 -10.00 -1.49 11.11
CA LEU A 166 -9.31 -0.62 12.05
C LEU A 166 -8.98 -1.29 13.39
N ASN A 167 -9.89 -2.10 13.92
CA ASN A 167 -9.63 -2.90 15.12
C ASN A 167 -8.57 -3.98 14.86
N GLY A 168 -8.57 -4.60 13.67
CA GLY A 168 -7.53 -5.54 13.24
C GLY A 168 -6.14 -4.90 13.26
N LEU A 169 -6.01 -3.69 12.69
CA LEU A 169 -4.77 -2.92 12.74
C LEU A 169 -4.34 -2.59 14.17
N LEU A 170 -5.27 -2.12 15.03
CA LEU A 170 -4.95 -1.81 16.42
C LEU A 170 -4.53 -3.03 17.26
N ALA A 171 -4.97 -4.23 16.87
CA ALA A 171 -4.59 -5.49 17.51
C ALA A 171 -3.15 -5.91 17.19
N LEU A 172 -2.52 -5.34 16.16
CA LEU A 172 -1.10 -5.55 15.89
C LEU A 172 -0.25 -4.97 17.04
N PRO A 173 0.81 -5.68 17.49
CA PRO A 173 1.71 -5.19 18.54
C PRO A 173 2.34 -3.83 18.21
N ARG A 174 2.56 -3.57 16.92
CA ARG A 174 3.05 -2.31 16.33
C ARG A 174 2.43 -2.14 14.95
N LEU A 175 2.07 -0.92 14.59
CA LEU A 175 1.63 -0.58 13.23
C LEU A 175 2.83 -0.35 12.31
N PHE A 176 3.90 0.24 12.85
CA PHE A 176 5.12 0.54 12.13
C PHE A 176 6.31 -0.22 12.72
N HIS A 177 7.14 -0.79 11.84
CA HIS A 177 8.18 -1.74 12.17
C HIS A 177 9.57 -1.11 12.15
N THR A 178 9.88 -0.29 11.14
CA THR A 178 11.17 0.40 11.07
C THR A 178 11.26 1.45 12.19
N PRO A 179 12.45 1.64 12.80
CA PRO A 179 12.60 2.63 13.86
C PRO A 179 12.15 4.04 13.46
N ALA A 180 12.49 4.46 12.23
CA ALA A 180 12.17 5.79 11.70
C ALA A 180 10.65 5.99 11.50
N ALA A 181 9.95 5.01 10.90
CA ALA A 181 8.51 5.11 10.71
C ALA A 181 7.77 5.05 12.06
N ARG A 182 8.20 4.18 12.97
CA ARG A 182 7.61 4.05 14.30
C ARG A 182 7.68 5.36 15.11
N GLU A 183 8.84 6.00 15.13
CA GLU A 183 9.01 7.29 15.81
C GLU A 183 8.11 8.39 15.19
N ARG A 184 7.96 8.38 13.86
CA ARG A 184 7.23 9.42 13.13
C ARG A 184 5.70 9.26 13.17
N PHE A 185 5.21 8.02 13.13
CA PHE A 185 3.82 7.72 12.78
C PHE A 185 3.01 6.97 13.84
N GLU A 186 3.62 6.08 14.65
CA GLU A 186 2.90 5.11 15.49
C GLU A 186 1.86 5.74 16.43
N GLU A 187 2.29 6.69 17.27
CA GLU A 187 1.41 7.34 18.26
C GLU A 187 0.22 8.03 17.58
N ARG A 188 0.51 8.74 16.49
CA ARG A 188 -0.49 9.52 15.75
C ARG A 188 -1.45 8.61 15.00
N ALA A 189 -0.96 7.53 14.42
CA ALA A 189 -1.79 6.53 13.74
C ALA A 189 -2.79 5.90 14.69
N ARG A 190 -2.34 5.46 15.87
CA ARG A 190 -3.25 4.89 16.88
C ARG A 190 -4.30 5.91 17.32
N LYS A 191 -3.92 7.16 17.54
CA LYS A 191 -4.86 8.23 17.89
C LYS A 191 -5.88 8.51 16.79
N ASN A 192 -5.44 8.57 15.53
CA ASN A 192 -6.33 8.79 14.40
C ASN A 192 -7.33 7.63 14.24
N ILE A 193 -6.85 6.39 14.29
CA ILE A 193 -7.70 5.19 14.20
C ILE A 193 -8.73 5.15 15.34
N GLN A 194 -8.31 5.42 16.58
CA GLN A 194 -9.24 5.47 17.73
C GLN A 194 -10.28 6.59 17.59
N THR A 195 -9.90 7.72 17.01
CA THR A 195 -10.82 8.83 16.73
C THR A 195 -11.85 8.41 15.68
N GLU A 196 -11.41 7.79 14.58
CA GLU A 196 -12.32 7.28 13.55
C GLU A 196 -13.28 6.23 14.11
N LEU A 197 -12.77 5.26 14.89
CA LEU A 197 -13.60 4.25 15.56
C LEU A 197 -14.66 4.88 16.48
N THR A 198 -14.34 5.97 17.17
CA THR A 198 -15.31 6.70 17.99
C THR A 198 -16.42 7.30 17.12
N LEU A 199 -16.06 7.87 15.97
CA LEU A 199 -17.02 8.49 15.04
C LEU A 199 -17.89 7.46 14.32
N LEU A 200 -17.35 6.28 14.00
CA LEU A 200 -18.10 5.20 13.36
C LEU A 200 -19.14 4.55 14.28
N ASN A 201 -18.95 4.64 15.61
CA ASN A 201 -19.82 4.05 16.62
C ASN A 201 -20.78 5.06 17.29
N ALA A 202 -20.76 6.33 16.87
CA ALA A 202 -21.57 7.41 17.42
C ALA A 202 -22.95 7.48 16.74
#